data_AF-A0A2D6ZWH1-F1
#
_entry.id   AF-A0A2D6ZWH1-F1
#
_cell.length_a   1.000
_cell.length_b   1.000
_cell.length_c   1.000
_cell.angle_alpha   90.00
_cell.angle_beta   90.00
_cell.angle_gamma   90.00
#
_symmetry.space_group_name_H-M   'P 1'
#
loop_
_entity.id
_entity.type
_entity.pdbx_description
1 polymer ?
#
loop_
_entity_poly.entity_id
_entity_poly.type
_entity_poly.pdbx_seq_one_letter_code
_entity_poly.pdbx_strand_id
1 'polypeptide(L)'
;MKIENNLSFSSDVAETLGLECAVILSQYNSGKLDDISSLHGLLESIKKNLSFLNKETIENSVNTLINFGLIKFEKNIKKEIYELRKPSVSQESSKLINEWSPSSEAIEILEMTNINQEFLKLKLKEFKIYWIERGQKRNNWNSTFIEFIRREWAKESNSKKVMPHIIDENWYPDEDVFDILNLSEINKDSALKYLKEFILYWKDKGSAFTTWNSKFIDHVKRRHIVIGEKGDNEEIKKYSEPGKYSQDFKTRKNDTTWAKEINLD
;
A
#
# COMPACT_ATOMS: atom_id res chain seq x y z
N MET A 1 -32.48 -30.22 52.21
CA MET A 1 -31.09 -30.31 51.72
C MET A 1 -30.90 -29.25 50.66
N LYS A 2 -30.12 -28.19 50.93
CA LYS A 2 -29.73 -27.25 49.87
C LYS A 2 -28.75 -28.00 48.97
N ILE A 3 -29.08 -28.17 47.69
CA ILE A 3 -28.16 -28.74 46.71
C ILE A 3 -27.10 -27.65 46.47
N GLU A 4 -25.92 -27.83 47.03
CA GLU A 4 -24.78 -26.96 46.77
C GLU A 4 -24.29 -27.20 45.34
N ASN A 5 -24.77 -26.38 44.40
CA ASN A 5 -24.26 -26.38 43.03
C ASN A 5 -22.92 -25.61 43.00
N ASN A 6 -21.86 -26.27 43.45
CA ASN A 6 -20.52 -25.69 43.43
C ASN A 6 -19.96 -25.65 42.01
N LEU A 7 -19.50 -24.45 41.60
CA LEU A 7 -18.84 -24.20 40.32
C LEU A 7 -17.32 -24.26 40.53
N SER A 8 -16.65 -25.20 39.88
CA SER A 8 -15.20 -25.22 39.79
C SER A 8 -14.75 -24.63 38.46
N PHE A 9 -13.67 -23.84 38.48
CA PHE A 9 -13.04 -23.26 37.30
C PHE A 9 -11.52 -23.20 37.48
N SER A 10 -10.79 -23.02 36.38
CA SER A 10 -9.33 -22.90 36.41
C SER A 10 -8.91 -21.48 36.83
N SER A 11 -8.02 -21.38 37.81
CA SER A 11 -7.42 -20.11 38.24
C SER A 11 -6.65 -19.45 37.10
N ASP A 12 -5.85 -20.22 36.37
CA ASP A 12 -5.01 -19.71 35.28
C ASP A 12 -5.85 -19.09 34.14
N VAL A 13 -6.98 -19.73 33.82
CA VAL A 13 -7.92 -19.21 32.80
C VAL A 13 -8.63 -17.96 33.30
N ALA A 14 -8.97 -17.90 34.59
CA ALA A 14 -9.62 -16.73 35.17
C ALA A 14 -8.68 -15.51 35.21
N GLU A 15 -7.40 -15.73 35.52
CA GLU A 15 -6.38 -14.67 35.50
C GLU A 15 -6.12 -14.16 34.08
N THR A 16 -6.14 -15.04 33.08
CA THR A 16 -5.78 -14.68 31.70
C THR A 16 -6.96 -14.12 30.89
N LEU A 17 -8.14 -14.72 31.02
CA LEU A 17 -9.31 -14.45 30.16
C LEU A 17 -10.51 -13.89 30.93
N GLY A 18 -10.44 -13.83 32.26
CA GLY A 18 -11.54 -13.39 33.11
C GLY A 18 -12.36 -14.54 33.70
N LEU A 19 -13.03 -14.25 34.81
CA LEU A 19 -13.84 -15.22 35.57
C LEU A 19 -14.98 -15.80 34.74
N GLU A 20 -15.62 -14.97 33.92
CA GLU A 20 -16.74 -15.34 33.06
C GLU A 20 -16.30 -16.40 32.03
N CYS A 21 -15.14 -16.19 31.39
CA CYS A 21 -14.54 -17.14 30.46
C CYS A 21 -14.18 -18.45 31.15
N ALA A 22 -13.61 -18.39 32.35
CA ALA A 22 -13.20 -19.57 33.11
C ALA A 22 -14.38 -20.45 33.54
N VAL A 23 -15.47 -19.82 34.00
CA VAL A 23 -16.71 -20.51 34.40
C VAL A 23 -17.44 -21.10 33.20
N ILE A 24 -17.50 -20.38 32.07
CA ILE A 24 -18.13 -20.90 30.85
C ILE A 24 -17.32 -22.08 30.29
N LEU A 25 -16.00 -21.97 30.27
CA LEU A 25 -15.12 -23.03 29.80
C LEU A 25 -15.18 -24.28 30.70
N SER A 26 -15.33 -24.13 32.01
CA SER A 26 -15.50 -25.29 32.90
C SER A 26 -16.86 -25.98 32.71
N GLN A 27 -17.92 -25.23 32.45
CA GLN A 27 -19.23 -25.78 32.09
C GLN A 27 -19.21 -26.51 30.75
N TYR A 28 -18.49 -25.95 29.77
CA TYR A 28 -18.27 -26.58 28.48
C TYR A 28 -17.49 -27.90 28.62
N ASN A 29 -16.37 -27.89 29.35
CA ASN A 29 -15.54 -29.08 29.57
C ASN A 29 -16.22 -30.15 30.44
N SER A 30 -17.09 -29.75 31.37
CA SER A 30 -17.83 -30.70 32.21
C SER A 30 -19.06 -31.31 31.52
N GLY A 31 -19.35 -30.94 30.27
CA GLY A 31 -20.39 -31.56 29.46
C GLY A 31 -21.82 -31.27 29.93
N LYS A 32 -22.01 -30.23 30.74
CA LYS A 32 -23.33 -29.83 31.28
C LYS A 32 -24.17 -28.99 30.31
N LEU A 33 -23.76 -28.90 29.04
CA LEU A 33 -24.43 -28.11 28.01
C LEU A 33 -25.26 -29.04 27.10
N ASP A 34 -26.58 -28.81 27.09
CA ASP A 34 -27.57 -29.70 26.45
C ASP A 34 -27.53 -29.64 24.91
N ASP A 35 -27.11 -28.51 24.32
CA ASP A 35 -27.01 -28.36 22.85
C ASP A 35 -25.77 -27.55 22.42
N ILE A 36 -24.76 -28.26 21.91
CA ILE A 36 -23.51 -27.69 21.36
C ILE A 36 -23.62 -27.60 19.82
N SER A 37 -24.73 -28.01 19.22
CA SER A 37 -24.89 -28.10 17.76
C SER A 37 -24.92 -26.72 17.08
N SER A 38 -25.24 -25.66 17.82
CA SER A 38 -25.28 -24.29 17.30
C SER A 38 -24.78 -23.28 18.34
N LEU A 39 -24.21 -22.16 17.87
CA LEU A 39 -23.77 -21.05 18.72
C LEU A 39 -24.94 -20.51 19.56
N HIS A 40 -26.14 -20.49 18.97
CA HIS A 40 -27.37 -20.08 19.66
C HIS A 40 -27.80 -21.08 20.75
N GLY A 41 -27.72 -22.39 20.48
CA GLY A 41 -28.02 -23.46 21.45
C GLY A 41 -27.06 -23.46 22.65
N LEU A 42 -25.78 -23.15 22.40
CA LEU A 42 -24.80 -22.98 23.47
C LEU A 42 -25.10 -21.74 24.32
N LEU A 43 -25.47 -20.61 23.72
CA LEU A 43 -25.83 -19.40 24.47
C LEU A 43 -27.06 -19.62 25.35
N GLU A 44 -28.09 -20.31 24.85
CA GLU A 44 -29.29 -20.62 25.64
C GLU A 44 -28.99 -21.65 26.75
N SER A 45 -28.14 -22.64 26.47
CA SER A 45 -27.68 -23.61 27.49
C SER A 45 -26.87 -22.95 28.60
N ILE A 46 -25.99 -22.02 28.25
CA ILE A 46 -25.21 -21.23 29.22
C ILE A 46 -26.14 -20.34 30.02
N LYS A 47 -27.08 -19.64 29.40
CA LYS A 47 -28.03 -18.77 30.08
C LYS A 47 -28.93 -19.53 31.06
N LYS A 48 -29.33 -20.77 30.70
CA LYS A 48 -30.11 -21.66 31.57
C LYS A 48 -29.32 -22.11 32.81
N ASN A 49 -28.04 -22.42 32.63
CA ASN A 49 -27.16 -22.91 33.71
C ASN A 49 -26.52 -21.79 34.55
N LEU A 50 -26.34 -20.61 33.96
CA LEU A 50 -25.69 -19.44 34.55
C LEU A 50 -26.64 -18.24 34.50
N SER A 51 -27.79 -18.35 35.16
CA SER A 51 -28.81 -17.29 35.22
C SER A 51 -28.35 -16.00 35.92
N PHE A 52 -27.17 -16.01 36.55
CA PHE A 52 -26.53 -14.87 37.20
C PHE A 52 -25.63 -14.04 36.27
N LEU A 53 -25.34 -14.51 35.05
CA LEU A 53 -24.50 -13.82 34.08
C LEU A 53 -25.34 -13.03 33.07
N ASN A 54 -24.85 -11.84 32.71
CA ASN A 54 -25.52 -10.99 31.73
C ASN A 54 -25.42 -11.56 30.32
N LYS A 55 -26.46 -11.37 29.51
CA LYS A 55 -26.48 -11.86 28.13
C LYS A 55 -25.28 -11.34 27.30
N GLU A 56 -24.96 -10.06 27.45
CA GLU A 56 -23.85 -9.41 26.76
C GLU A 56 -22.48 -9.95 27.20
N THR A 57 -22.30 -10.21 28.50
CA THR A 57 -21.03 -10.75 29.02
C THR A 57 -20.83 -12.19 28.60
N ILE A 58 -21.91 -12.98 28.50
CA ILE A 58 -21.89 -14.35 27.94
C ILE A 58 -21.49 -14.32 26.46
N GLU A 59 -22.11 -13.44 25.65
CA GLU A 59 -21.78 -13.35 24.22
C GLU A 59 -20.32 -12.94 23.99
N ASN A 60 -19.81 -11.96 24.74
CA ASN A 60 -18.43 -11.51 24.64
C ASN A 60 -17.44 -12.60 25.06
N SER A 61 -17.69 -13.27 26.18
CA SER A 61 -16.83 -14.36 26.68
C SER A 61 -16.87 -15.61 25.80
N VAL A 62 -18.02 -15.99 25.24
CA VAL A 62 -18.09 -17.07 24.26
C VAL A 62 -17.33 -16.69 22.99
N ASN A 63 -17.42 -15.45 22.54
CA ASN A 63 -16.66 -14.97 21.38
C ASN A 63 -15.15 -14.98 21.61
N THR A 64 -14.67 -14.55 22.78
CA THR A 64 -13.24 -14.63 23.13
C THR A 64 -12.78 -16.09 23.18
N LEU A 65 -13.55 -16.98 23.83
CA LEU A 65 -13.23 -18.41 23.89
C LEU A 65 -13.19 -19.09 22.51
N ILE A 66 -14.07 -18.71 21.58
CA ILE A 66 -14.01 -19.18 20.19
C ILE A 66 -12.79 -18.60 19.47
N ASN A 67 -12.45 -17.33 19.69
CA ASN A 67 -11.28 -16.69 19.07
C ASN A 67 -9.97 -17.35 19.50
N PHE A 68 -9.86 -17.72 20.77
CA PHE A 68 -8.72 -18.46 21.30
C PHE A 68 -8.76 -19.97 20.98
N GLY A 69 -9.77 -20.44 20.24
CA GLY A 69 -9.89 -21.85 19.83
C GLY A 69 -10.17 -22.83 20.96
N LEU A 70 -10.56 -22.33 22.14
CA LEU A 70 -10.86 -23.14 23.33
C LEU A 70 -12.22 -23.83 23.24
N ILE A 71 -13.14 -23.23 22.46
CA ILE A 71 -14.42 -23.84 22.10
C ILE A 71 -14.44 -24.05 20.58
N LYS A 72 -14.70 -25.29 20.16
CA LYS A 72 -14.75 -25.67 18.75
C LYS A 72 -16.14 -25.39 18.18
N PHE A 73 -16.38 -24.16 17.75
CA PHE A 73 -17.44 -23.87 16.81
C PHE A 73 -16.84 -23.67 15.43
N GLU A 74 -17.47 -24.27 14.42
CA GLU A 74 -17.27 -23.87 13.02
C GLU A 74 -17.79 -22.45 12.86
N LYS A 75 -17.04 -21.47 13.38
CA LYS A 75 -17.12 -20.15 12.81
C LYS A 75 -16.61 -20.31 11.38
N ASN A 76 -17.51 -20.03 10.44
CA ASN A 76 -17.20 -19.71 9.05
C ASN A 76 -16.42 -18.38 8.99
N ILE A 77 -15.49 -18.15 9.94
CA ILE A 77 -14.41 -17.19 9.80
C ILE A 77 -13.58 -17.78 8.68
N LYS A 78 -13.56 -17.08 7.55
CA LYS A 78 -12.47 -17.19 6.58
C LYS A 78 -11.18 -17.07 7.40
N LYS A 79 -10.61 -18.20 7.77
CA LYS A 79 -9.30 -18.26 8.37
C LYS A 79 -8.40 -17.88 7.20
N GLU A 80 -8.10 -16.59 7.07
CA GLU A 80 -6.99 -16.10 6.27
C GLU A 80 -5.73 -16.67 6.93
N ILE A 81 -5.52 -17.96 6.71
CA ILE A 81 -4.22 -18.57 6.90
C ILE A 81 -3.41 -17.90 5.80
N TYR A 82 -2.66 -16.86 6.17
CA TYR A 82 -1.54 -16.38 5.38
C TYR A 82 -0.52 -17.51 5.36
N GLU A 83 -0.81 -18.54 4.55
CA GLU A 83 0.16 -19.57 4.24
C GLU A 83 1.35 -18.84 3.63
N LEU A 84 2.51 -18.93 4.28
CA LEU A 84 3.77 -18.47 3.72
C LEU A 84 4.06 -19.32 2.47
N ARG A 85 3.44 -18.95 1.35
CA ARG A 85 3.66 -19.58 0.05
C ARG A 85 4.97 -19.02 -0.51
N LYS A 86 5.78 -19.93 -1.03
CA LYS A 86 7.03 -19.55 -1.70
C LYS A 86 6.67 -18.67 -2.91
N PRO A 87 7.43 -17.60 -3.19
CA PRO A 87 7.12 -16.72 -4.31
C PRO A 87 6.98 -17.54 -5.59
N SER A 88 5.84 -17.40 -6.28
CA SER A 88 5.60 -18.16 -7.50
C SER A 88 6.57 -17.65 -8.58
N VAL A 89 7.62 -18.41 -8.86
CA VAL A 89 8.52 -18.13 -9.98
C VAL A 89 7.78 -18.50 -11.26
N SER A 90 7.19 -17.51 -11.93
CA SER A 90 6.62 -17.68 -13.27
C SER A 90 7.78 -17.89 -14.27
N GLN A 91 7.99 -19.15 -14.66
CA GLN A 91 9.09 -19.54 -15.55
C GLN A 91 8.78 -19.29 -17.04
N GLU A 92 7.51 -19.04 -17.40
CA GLU A 92 7.11 -18.87 -18.80
C GLU A 92 6.77 -17.42 -19.13
N SER A 93 7.48 -16.85 -20.11
CA SER A 93 7.15 -15.55 -20.68
C SER A 93 5.96 -15.68 -21.63
N SER A 94 4.81 -15.13 -21.26
CA SER A 94 3.58 -15.17 -22.06
C SER A 94 3.16 -13.77 -22.48
N LYS A 95 2.45 -13.67 -23.61
CA LYS A 95 1.73 -12.44 -23.95
C LYS A 95 0.52 -12.33 -23.03
N LEU A 96 0.13 -11.10 -22.69
CA LEU A 96 -1.11 -10.91 -21.95
C LEU A 96 -2.29 -11.34 -22.83
N ILE A 97 -3.19 -12.16 -22.29
CA ILE A 97 -4.44 -12.59 -22.94
C ILE A 97 -5.63 -11.91 -22.25
N ASN A 98 -6.77 -11.85 -22.93
CA ASN A 98 -7.96 -11.18 -22.40
C ASN A 98 -8.52 -11.87 -21.14
N GLU A 99 -8.36 -13.19 -21.05
CA GLU A 99 -8.80 -14.03 -19.93
C GLU A 99 -7.86 -13.92 -18.72
N TRP A 100 -6.70 -13.27 -18.87
CA TRP A 100 -5.73 -13.15 -17.79
C TRP A 100 -6.33 -12.43 -16.58
N SER A 101 -6.10 -12.94 -15.38
CA SER A 101 -6.44 -12.24 -14.13
C SER A 101 -5.21 -12.21 -13.22
N PRO A 102 -5.07 -11.17 -12.38
CA PRO A 102 -4.04 -11.17 -11.35
C PRO A 102 -4.18 -12.40 -10.45
N SER A 103 -3.06 -12.91 -9.94
CA SER A 103 -3.09 -13.97 -8.93
C SER A 103 -3.78 -13.48 -7.64
N SER A 104 -4.32 -14.41 -6.85
CA SER A 104 -4.88 -14.10 -5.53
C SER A 104 -3.90 -13.32 -4.66
N GLU A 105 -2.61 -13.67 -4.71
CA GLU A 105 -1.54 -12.95 -4.00
C GLU A 105 -1.41 -11.49 -4.45
N ALA A 106 -1.50 -11.22 -5.75
CA ALA A 106 -1.45 -9.85 -6.25
C ALA A 106 -2.67 -9.04 -5.79
N ILE A 107 -3.83 -9.69 -5.67
CA ILE A 107 -5.06 -9.06 -5.17
C ILE A 107 -4.93 -8.79 -3.66
N GLU A 108 -4.47 -9.76 -2.88
CA GLU A 108 -4.24 -9.61 -1.43
C GLU A 108 -3.28 -8.46 -1.13
N ILE A 109 -2.15 -8.36 -1.87
CA ILE A 109 -1.21 -7.24 -1.75
C ILE A 109 -1.89 -5.89 -2.01
N LEU A 110 -2.82 -5.83 -2.95
CA LEU A 110 -3.56 -4.60 -3.28
C LEU A 110 -4.67 -4.31 -2.25
N GLU A 111 -5.29 -5.34 -1.68
CA GLU A 111 -6.28 -5.21 -0.61
C GLU A 111 -5.67 -4.65 0.68
N MET A 112 -4.44 -5.07 1.02
CA MET A 112 -3.67 -4.49 2.12
C MET A 112 -3.44 -2.98 1.97
N THR A 113 -3.47 -2.44 0.74
CA THR A 113 -3.26 -1.01 0.47
C THR A 113 -4.53 -0.17 0.52
N ASN A 114 -5.67 -0.73 0.97
CA ASN A 114 -6.96 -0.05 1.15
C ASN A 114 -7.48 0.65 -0.12
N ILE A 115 -7.16 0.10 -1.29
CA ILE A 115 -7.57 0.60 -2.61
C ILE A 115 -9.01 0.16 -2.90
N ASN A 116 -9.82 1.03 -3.52
CA ASN A 116 -11.20 0.70 -3.91
C ASN A 116 -11.24 -0.43 -4.96
N GLN A 117 -12.03 -1.47 -4.71
CA GLN A 117 -12.28 -2.60 -5.61
C GLN A 117 -12.85 -2.19 -6.98
N GLU A 118 -13.67 -1.13 -7.05
CA GLU A 118 -14.17 -0.60 -8.32
C GLU A 118 -13.04 -0.01 -9.18
N PHE A 119 -12.11 0.70 -8.54
CA PHE A 119 -10.93 1.25 -9.18
C PHE A 119 -10.05 0.13 -9.76
N LEU A 120 -9.83 -0.93 -8.98
CA LEU A 120 -9.10 -2.13 -9.44
C LEU A 120 -9.74 -2.76 -10.68
N LYS A 121 -11.06 -2.96 -10.68
CA LYS A 121 -11.79 -3.54 -11.82
C LYS A 121 -11.68 -2.68 -13.07
N LEU A 122 -11.79 -1.35 -12.94
CA LEU A 122 -11.67 -0.42 -14.06
C LEU A 122 -10.24 -0.44 -14.62
N LYS A 123 -9.23 -0.32 -13.75
CA LYS A 123 -7.83 -0.29 -14.15
C LYS A 123 -7.32 -1.62 -14.68
N LEU A 124 -7.90 -2.75 -14.26
CA LEU A 124 -7.61 -4.05 -14.85
C LEU A 124 -8.00 -4.12 -16.34
N LYS A 125 -9.16 -3.56 -16.71
CA LYS A 125 -9.57 -3.49 -18.13
C LYS A 125 -8.60 -2.64 -18.94
N GLU A 126 -8.24 -1.46 -18.44
CA GLU A 126 -7.28 -0.55 -19.07
C GLU A 126 -5.91 -1.21 -19.26
N PHE A 127 -5.42 -1.88 -18.22
CA PHE A 127 -4.15 -2.62 -18.25
C PHE A 127 -4.17 -3.72 -19.32
N LYS A 128 -5.26 -4.50 -19.41
CA LYS A 128 -5.40 -5.54 -20.41
C LYS A 128 -5.31 -4.99 -21.83
N ILE A 129 -6.10 -3.97 -22.14
CA ILE A 129 -6.13 -3.35 -23.47
C ILE A 129 -4.73 -2.89 -23.85
N TYR A 130 -4.07 -2.11 -22.98
CA TYR A 130 -2.75 -1.55 -23.25
C TYR A 130 -1.69 -2.63 -23.56
N TRP A 131 -1.66 -3.71 -22.78
CA TRP A 131 -0.63 -4.74 -22.94
C TRP A 131 -0.95 -5.78 -24.00
N ILE A 132 -2.23 -6.04 -24.29
CA ILE A 132 -2.66 -6.87 -25.42
C ILE A 132 -2.26 -6.18 -26.73
N GLU A 133 -2.53 -4.87 -26.86
CA GLU A 133 -2.15 -4.08 -28.05
C GLU A 133 -0.62 -4.06 -28.26
N ARG A 134 0.15 -3.97 -27.16
CA ARG A 134 1.61 -4.01 -27.21
C ARG A 134 2.17 -5.38 -27.60
N GLY A 135 1.44 -6.46 -27.34
CA GLY A 135 1.83 -7.84 -27.69
C GLY A 135 3.17 -8.31 -27.09
N GLN A 136 3.68 -7.66 -26.04
CA GLN A 136 4.94 -8.02 -25.39
C GLN A 136 4.80 -9.32 -24.61
N LYS A 137 5.85 -10.14 -24.59
CA LYS A 137 5.93 -11.33 -23.73
C LYS A 137 6.61 -10.96 -22.43
N ARG A 138 5.99 -11.25 -21.30
CA ARG A 138 6.56 -11.05 -19.96
C ARG A 138 6.16 -12.22 -19.06
N ASN A 139 6.97 -12.50 -18.05
CA ASN A 139 6.63 -13.44 -16.99
C ASN A 139 6.13 -12.75 -15.72
N ASN A 140 6.34 -11.44 -15.58
CA ASN A 140 6.05 -10.66 -14.37
C ASN A 140 4.78 -9.81 -14.47
N TRP A 141 3.72 -10.33 -15.10
CA TRP A 141 2.45 -9.60 -15.26
C TRP A 141 1.82 -9.19 -13.93
N ASN A 142 1.88 -10.03 -12.90
CA ASN A 142 1.39 -9.72 -11.56
C ASN A 142 2.13 -8.52 -10.94
N SER A 143 3.47 -8.54 -10.93
CA SER A 143 4.28 -7.44 -10.40
C SER A 143 4.08 -6.14 -11.20
N THR A 144 4.02 -6.25 -12.54
CA THR A 144 3.77 -5.10 -13.43
C THR A 144 2.39 -4.49 -13.18
N PHE A 145 1.38 -5.34 -12.90
CA PHE A 145 0.03 -4.88 -12.56
C PHE A 145 -0.01 -4.18 -11.20
N ILE A 146 0.64 -4.74 -10.16
CA ILE A 146 0.72 -4.11 -8.83
C ILE A 146 1.37 -2.72 -8.94
N GLU A 147 2.49 -2.60 -9.66
CA GLU A 147 3.19 -1.32 -9.85
C GLU A 147 2.33 -0.32 -10.64
N PHE A 148 1.65 -0.80 -11.68
CA PHE A 148 0.70 0.01 -12.45
C PHE A 148 -0.42 0.57 -11.56
N ILE A 149 -1.07 -0.28 -10.75
CA ILE A 149 -2.14 0.14 -9.85
C ILE A 149 -1.63 1.14 -8.80
N ARG A 150 -0.48 0.89 -8.17
CA ARG A 150 0.10 1.83 -7.20
C ARG A 150 0.31 3.22 -7.79
N ARG A 151 0.85 3.29 -9.01
CA ARG A 151 1.07 4.56 -9.71
C ARG A 151 -0.24 5.25 -10.06
N GLU A 152 -1.21 4.52 -10.59
CA GLU A 152 -2.52 5.07 -10.95
C GLU A 152 -3.31 5.51 -9.71
N TRP A 153 -3.21 4.77 -8.60
CA TRP A 153 -3.84 5.13 -7.33
C TRP A 153 -3.23 6.39 -6.71
N ALA A 154 -1.92 6.56 -6.79
CA ALA A 154 -1.26 7.78 -6.36
C ALA A 154 -1.75 9.00 -7.18
N LYS A 155 -1.91 8.85 -8.50
CA LYS A 155 -2.48 9.90 -9.36
C LYS A 155 -3.94 10.20 -9.01
N GLU A 156 -4.76 9.18 -8.85
CA GLU A 156 -6.18 9.32 -8.51
C GLU A 156 -6.35 10.00 -7.14
N SER A 157 -5.55 9.58 -6.15
CA SER A 157 -5.54 10.16 -4.80
C SER A 157 -5.13 11.62 -4.84
N ASN A 158 -4.14 11.98 -5.66
CA ASN A 158 -3.70 13.37 -5.78
C ASN A 158 -4.69 14.23 -6.59
N SER A 159 -5.29 13.66 -7.63
CA SER A 159 -6.28 14.34 -8.48
C SER A 159 -7.59 14.60 -7.75
N LYS A 160 -8.02 13.67 -6.88
CA LYS A 160 -9.20 13.85 -6.02
C LYS A 160 -8.99 14.89 -4.94
N LYS A 161 -7.76 15.06 -4.45
CA LYS A 161 -7.44 16.03 -3.40
C LYS A 161 -7.46 17.48 -3.91
N VAL A 162 -7.16 17.72 -5.19
CA VAL A 162 -6.88 19.08 -5.67
C VAL A 162 -7.29 19.26 -7.13
N MET A 163 -8.26 20.14 -7.39
CA MET A 163 -8.50 20.68 -8.73
C MET A 163 -7.27 21.49 -9.19
N PRO A 164 -6.91 21.50 -10.49
CA PRO A 164 -5.85 22.35 -10.98
C PRO A 164 -6.13 23.80 -10.56
N HIS A 165 -5.23 24.39 -9.80
CA HIS A 165 -5.38 25.75 -9.29
C HIS A 165 -4.10 26.54 -9.55
N ILE A 166 -4.26 27.85 -9.70
CA ILE A 166 -3.14 28.80 -9.77
C ILE A 166 -2.49 28.83 -8.38
N ILE A 167 -1.18 29.04 -8.33
CA ILE A 167 -0.47 29.14 -7.04
C ILE A 167 -1.01 30.33 -6.23
N ASP A 168 -1.31 30.10 -4.96
CA ASP A 168 -1.71 31.14 -4.01
C ASP A 168 -0.48 31.94 -3.54
N GLU A 169 -0.67 33.20 -3.14
CA GLU A 169 0.41 34.03 -2.60
C GLU A 169 0.91 33.53 -1.23
N ASN A 170 0.03 32.91 -0.46
CA ASN A 170 0.32 32.27 0.82
C ASN A 170 0.56 30.77 0.67
N TRP A 171 0.73 30.27 -0.57
CA TRP A 171 0.99 28.85 -0.80
C TRP A 171 2.29 28.42 -0.09
N TYR A 172 2.20 27.30 0.61
CA TYR A 172 3.31 26.73 1.36
C TYR A 172 3.44 25.23 1.01
N PRO A 173 4.66 24.71 0.80
CA PRO A 173 4.86 23.29 0.54
C PRO A 173 4.47 22.42 1.75
N ASP A 174 3.92 21.24 1.50
CA ASP A 174 3.63 20.28 2.58
C ASP A 174 4.92 19.80 3.29
N GLU A 175 4.80 19.30 4.53
CA GLU A 175 5.96 18.87 5.32
C GLU A 175 6.81 17.81 4.61
N ASP A 176 6.15 16.83 3.95
CA ASP A 176 6.78 15.76 3.16
C ASP A 176 7.75 16.30 2.09
N VAL A 177 7.53 17.52 1.58
CA VAL A 177 8.40 18.15 0.59
C VAL A 177 9.79 18.40 1.16
N PHE A 178 9.86 18.83 2.41
CA PHE A 178 11.13 19.12 3.07
C PHE A 178 11.87 17.82 3.41
N ASP A 179 11.16 16.75 3.76
CA ASP A 179 11.76 15.43 3.96
C ASP A 179 12.42 14.90 2.68
N ILE A 180 11.74 15.04 1.54
CA ILE A 180 12.28 14.65 0.23
C ILE A 180 13.51 15.48 -0.14
N LEU A 181 13.51 16.78 0.18
CA LEU A 181 14.66 17.66 -0.07
C LEU A 181 15.84 17.34 0.85
N ASN A 182 15.57 16.95 2.09
CA ASN A 182 16.59 16.55 3.05
C ASN A 182 17.36 15.30 2.60
N LEU A 183 16.70 14.36 1.91
CA LEU A 183 17.37 13.22 1.25
C LEU A 183 18.39 13.64 0.19
N SER A 184 18.28 14.86 -0.34
CA SER A 184 19.22 15.44 -1.31
C SER A 184 20.18 16.45 -0.66
N GLU A 185 20.38 16.38 0.67
CA GLU A 185 21.22 17.28 1.47
C GLU A 185 20.76 18.75 1.44
N ILE A 186 19.48 19.00 1.15
CA ILE A 186 18.90 20.34 1.12
C ILE A 186 18.04 20.55 2.36
N ASN A 187 18.55 21.33 3.32
CA ASN A 187 17.82 21.66 4.54
C ASN A 187 16.59 22.54 4.26
N LYS A 188 15.59 22.47 5.15
CA LYS A 188 14.34 23.26 5.10
C LYS A 188 14.61 24.76 4.92
N ASP A 189 15.54 25.32 5.69
CA ASP A 189 15.88 26.75 5.61
C ASP A 189 16.49 27.15 4.26
N SER A 190 17.28 26.27 3.65
CA SER A 190 17.86 26.47 2.32
C SER A 190 16.78 26.42 1.24
N ALA A 191 15.81 25.52 1.37
CA ALA A 191 14.68 25.43 0.45
C ALA A 191 13.77 26.67 0.53
N LEU A 192 13.50 27.16 1.73
CA LEU A 192 12.60 28.31 1.96
C LEU A 192 13.10 29.62 1.33
N LYS A 193 14.42 29.76 1.12
CA LYS A 193 15.01 30.91 0.40
C LYS A 193 14.45 31.06 -1.02
N TYR A 194 14.05 29.97 -1.67
CA TYR A 194 13.52 29.98 -3.04
C TYR A 194 11.99 30.09 -3.10
N LEU A 195 11.29 30.00 -1.96
CA LEU A 195 9.82 29.94 -1.93
C LEU A 195 9.18 31.20 -2.50
N LYS A 196 9.61 32.38 -2.03
CA LYS A 196 9.04 33.67 -2.47
C LYS A 196 9.18 33.89 -3.97
N GLU A 197 10.34 33.54 -4.52
CA GLU A 197 10.60 33.68 -5.95
C GLU A 197 9.79 32.67 -6.78
N PHE A 198 9.68 31.43 -6.30
CA PHE A 198 8.86 30.41 -6.93
C PHE A 198 7.40 30.84 -7.03
N ILE A 199 6.82 31.36 -5.94
CA ILE A 199 5.44 31.88 -5.91
C ILE A 199 5.29 33.04 -6.91
N LEU A 200 6.21 34.00 -6.90
CA LEU A 200 6.14 35.16 -7.80
C LEU A 200 6.17 34.75 -9.28
N TYR A 201 7.09 33.85 -9.65
CA TYR A 201 7.21 33.35 -11.01
C TYR A 201 5.93 32.66 -11.49
N TRP A 202 5.37 31.78 -10.67
CA TRP A 202 4.19 31.00 -11.06
C TRP A 202 2.89 31.78 -10.97
N LYS A 203 2.81 32.79 -10.11
CA LYS A 203 1.70 33.75 -10.05
C LYS A 203 1.64 34.59 -11.32
N ASP A 204 2.77 35.11 -11.81
CA ASP A 204 2.85 35.87 -13.06
C ASP A 204 2.54 35.01 -14.29
N LYS A 205 2.94 33.73 -14.27
CA LYS A 205 2.62 32.77 -15.35
C LYS A 205 1.15 32.36 -15.42
N GLY A 206 0.36 32.53 -14.36
CA GLY A 206 -1.07 32.22 -14.32
C GLY A 206 -1.44 30.76 -14.65
N SER A 207 -0.49 29.82 -14.55
CA SER A 207 -0.70 28.42 -14.91
C SER A 207 -1.33 27.64 -13.75
N ALA A 208 -2.34 26.82 -14.02
CA ALA A 208 -3.01 26.00 -13.01
C ALA A 208 -2.44 24.58 -12.98
N PHE A 209 -2.00 24.12 -11.80
CA PHE A 209 -1.47 22.77 -11.61
C PHE A 209 -2.03 22.13 -10.32
N THR A 210 -1.96 20.80 -10.25
CA THR A 210 -2.28 20.01 -9.05
C THR A 210 -1.03 19.54 -8.31
N THR A 211 0.16 19.82 -8.86
CA THR A 211 1.45 19.25 -8.42
C THR A 211 2.45 20.34 -8.00
N TRP A 212 1.99 21.33 -7.24
CA TRP A 212 2.84 22.44 -6.79
C TRP A 212 4.02 21.96 -5.93
N ASN A 213 3.79 21.00 -5.02
CA ASN A 213 4.82 20.37 -4.20
C ASN A 213 5.98 19.80 -5.05
N SER A 214 5.67 18.97 -6.05
CA SER A 214 6.69 18.37 -6.94
C SER A 214 7.42 19.43 -7.76
N LYS A 215 6.71 20.43 -8.28
CA LYS A 215 7.32 21.55 -9.02
C LYS A 215 8.28 22.35 -8.14
N PHE A 216 7.94 22.53 -6.86
CA PHE A 216 8.80 23.22 -5.91
C PHE A 216 10.06 22.42 -5.60
N ILE A 217 9.95 21.10 -5.36
CA ILE A 217 11.11 20.20 -5.19
C ILE A 217 12.08 20.33 -6.37
N ASP A 218 11.56 20.23 -7.60
CA ASP A 218 12.38 20.33 -8.81
C ASP A 218 13.03 21.71 -8.96
N HIS A 219 12.33 22.77 -8.56
CA HIS A 219 12.86 24.13 -8.60
C HIS A 219 14.01 24.31 -7.61
N VAL A 220 13.81 23.87 -6.36
CA VAL A 220 14.82 23.94 -5.30
C VAL A 220 16.05 23.13 -5.66
N LYS A 221 15.88 21.89 -6.14
CA LYS A 221 17.01 21.05 -6.59
C LYS A 221 17.82 21.72 -7.69
N ARG A 222 17.14 22.26 -8.72
CA ARG A 222 17.81 23.00 -9.81
C ARG A 222 18.55 24.22 -9.31
N ARG A 223 17.96 25.00 -8.39
CA ARG A 223 18.60 26.19 -7.82
C ARG A 223 19.81 25.84 -6.96
N HIS A 224 19.68 24.81 -6.15
CA HIS A 224 20.74 24.38 -5.25
C HIS A 224 21.96 23.88 -6.03
N ILE A 225 21.77 23.12 -7.11
CA ILE A 225 22.85 22.70 -8.01
C ILE A 225 23.50 23.93 -8.65
N VAL A 226 22.71 24.82 -9.25
CA VAL A 226 23.24 26.02 -9.93
C VAL A 226 24.01 26.96 -9.00
N ILE A 227 23.63 27.05 -7.72
CA ILE A 227 24.30 27.90 -6.73
C ILE A 227 25.52 27.19 -6.11
N GLY A 228 25.45 25.87 -5.90
CA GLY A 228 26.60 25.06 -5.48
C GLY A 228 27.71 24.99 -6.54
N GLU A 229 27.33 24.93 -7.81
CA GLU A 229 28.28 24.94 -8.94
C GLU A 229 28.80 26.35 -9.27
N LYS A 230 28.07 27.42 -8.92
CA LYS A 230 28.55 28.81 -9.10
C LYS A 230 29.75 29.18 -8.22
N GLY A 231 30.14 28.34 -7.26
CA GLY A 231 31.41 28.47 -6.54
C GLY A 231 32.63 28.12 -7.40
N ASP A 232 32.46 27.29 -8.43
CA ASP A 232 33.53 26.83 -9.30
C ASP A 232 33.09 26.88 -10.78
N ASN A 233 33.50 27.97 -11.44
CA ASN A 233 33.55 28.17 -12.90
C ASN A 233 32.25 28.52 -13.65
N GLU A 234 32.24 29.73 -14.19
CA GLU A 234 31.37 30.18 -15.26
C GLU A 234 31.53 29.31 -16.52
N GLU A 235 30.56 28.43 -16.81
CA GLU A 235 30.08 28.16 -18.18
C GLU A 235 28.69 27.52 -18.13
N ILE A 236 27.64 28.34 -18.07
CA ILE A 236 26.28 27.86 -18.33
C ILE A 236 26.13 27.69 -19.84
N LYS A 237 26.38 26.48 -20.35
CA LYS A 237 25.87 26.03 -21.65
C LYS A 237 25.15 24.69 -21.53
N LYS A 238 23.83 24.79 -21.70
CA LYS A 238 23.00 23.93 -22.56
C LYS A 238 22.79 22.46 -22.17
N TYR A 239 21.57 22.23 -21.69
CA TYR A 239 20.72 21.05 -21.93
C TYR A 239 21.12 19.69 -21.35
N SER A 240 20.09 19.02 -20.84
CA SER A 240 20.04 17.61 -20.50
C SER A 240 20.46 16.74 -21.70
N GLU A 241 21.71 16.28 -21.73
CA GLU A 241 22.10 15.08 -22.48
C GLU A 241 22.24 13.90 -21.50
N PRO A 242 21.66 12.72 -21.80
CA PRO A 242 21.87 11.52 -20.99
C PRO A 242 23.31 11.03 -21.21
N GLY A 243 24.13 11.12 -20.16
CA GLY A 243 25.46 10.54 -20.10
C GLY A 243 26.59 11.52 -20.42
N LYS A 244 27.65 11.48 -19.60
CA LYS A 244 28.91 12.16 -19.89
C LYS A 244 29.61 11.40 -21.03
N TYR A 245 29.59 11.96 -22.24
CA TYR A 245 30.42 11.47 -23.34
C TYR A 245 31.83 12.03 -23.19
N SER A 246 32.84 11.18 -23.30
CA SER A 246 34.26 11.60 -23.23
C SER A 246 34.70 12.44 -24.43
N GLN A 247 33.87 12.58 -25.47
CA GLN A 247 34.22 13.18 -26.75
C GLN A 247 33.12 14.12 -27.25
N ASP A 248 33.55 15.18 -27.92
CA ASP A 248 32.70 16.28 -28.36
C ASP A 248 31.64 15.86 -29.39
N PHE A 249 30.49 16.54 -29.46
CA PHE A 249 29.37 16.14 -30.35
C PHE A 249 29.76 16.11 -31.84
N LYS A 250 30.66 17.01 -32.26
CA LYS A 250 31.14 17.07 -33.66
C LYS A 250 32.03 15.90 -34.06
N THR A 251 32.84 15.37 -33.13
CA THR A 251 33.72 14.22 -33.42
C THR A 251 32.92 12.92 -33.53
N ARG A 252 31.90 12.74 -32.69
CA ARG A 252 30.96 11.60 -32.77
C ARG A 252 30.24 11.49 -34.11
N LYS A 253 29.82 12.63 -34.69
CA LYS A 253 29.03 12.64 -35.94
C LYS A 253 29.83 12.22 -37.19
N ASN A 254 31.16 12.28 -37.10
CA ASN A 254 32.07 11.88 -38.17
C ASN A 254 32.60 10.45 -37.99
N ASP A 255 32.25 9.79 -36.89
CA ASP A 255 32.69 8.44 -36.59
C ASP A 255 31.83 7.41 -37.33
N THR A 256 32.14 7.22 -38.61
CA THR A 256 31.54 6.18 -39.47
C THR A 256 32.16 4.78 -39.25
N THR A 257 32.90 4.56 -38.16
CA THR A 257 33.58 3.28 -37.90
C THR A 257 32.58 2.12 -37.71
N TRP A 258 31.40 2.41 -37.16
CA TRP A 258 30.26 1.47 -37.10
C TRP A 258 29.75 1.02 -38.48
N ALA A 259 29.87 1.86 -39.52
CA ALA A 259 29.30 1.58 -40.84
C ALA A 259 30.22 0.74 -41.73
N LYS A 260 31.46 0.49 -41.31
CA LYS A 260 32.47 -0.24 -42.11
C LYS A 260 32.60 -1.72 -41.77
N GLU A 261 31.91 -2.22 -40.74
CA GLU A 261 31.97 -3.63 -40.32
C GLU A 261 30.80 -4.49 -40.84
N ILE A 262 29.87 -3.92 -41.60
CA ILE A 262 28.79 -4.69 -42.23
C ILE A 262 29.29 -5.18 -43.60
N ASN A 263 30.09 -6.24 -43.59
CA ASN A 263 30.28 -7.07 -44.79
C ASN A 263 29.00 -7.90 -44.98
N LEU A 264 28.24 -7.58 -46.02
CA LEU A 264 27.18 -8.43 -46.57
C LEU A 264 27.80 -9.27 -47.69
N ASP A 265 28.46 -10.37 -47.30
CA ASP A 265 28.71 -11.52 -48.17
C ASP A 265 27.93 -12.73 -47.63
#